data_AF-A0A7V3T0L4-F1
#
_entry.id   AF-A0A7V3T0L4-F1
#
_cell.length_a   1.000
_cell.length_b   1.000
_cell.length_c   1.000
_cell.angle_alpha   90.00
_cell.angle_beta   90.00
_cell.angle_gamma   90.00
#
_symmetry.space_group_name_H-M   'P 1'
#
loop_
_entity.id
_entity.type
_entity.pdbx_description
1 polymer ?
#
loop_
_entity_poly.entity_id
_entity_poly.type
_entity_poly.pdbx_seq_one_letter_code
_entity_poly.pdbx_strand_id
1 'polypeptide(L)' 'QPERIVYVSCNPSTLARDLGYLVTNGFKVQEVQPVDMFPHTAHVECVVLIERK' A
#
# COMPACT_ATOMS: atom_id res chain seq x y z
N GLN A 1 16.88 9.92 -0.79
CA GLN A 1 15.66 9.18 -0.42
C GLN A 1 14.88 8.90 -1.70
N PRO A 2 14.13 7.79 -1.80
CA PRO A 2 13.41 7.45 -3.03
C PRO A 2 12.22 8.40 -3.27
N GLU A 3 12.01 8.77 -4.54
CA GLU A 3 10.88 9.61 -4.97
C GLU A 3 9.58 8.80 -5.15
N ARG A 4 9.71 7.50 -5.41
CA ARG A 4 8.59 6.56 -5.65
C ARG A 4 8.81 5.26 -4.89
N ILE A 5 7.76 4.73 -4.29
CA ILE A 5 7.73 3.45 -3.58
C ILE A 5 6.51 2.67 -4.08
N VAL A 6 6.73 1.40 -4.43
CA VAL A 6 5.66 0.42 -4.66
C VAL A 6 5.60 -0.49 -3.46
N TYR A 7 4.49 -0.44 -2.71
CA TYR A 7 4.27 -1.27 -1.52
C TYR A 7 3.30 -2.40 -1.89
N VAL A 8 3.73 -3.66 -1.72
CA VAL A 8 2.86 -4.85 -1.85
C VAL A 8 2.58 -5.43 -0.46
N SER A 9 1.31 -5.72 -0.15
CA SER A 9 0.92 -6.25 1.16
C SER A 9 -0.25 -7.21 1.08
N CYS A 10 -0.18 -8.30 1.84
CA CYS A 10 -1.23 -9.30 2.02
C CYS A 10 -2.22 -8.99 3.15
N ASN A 11 -1.99 -7.90 3.91
CA ASN A 11 -2.81 -7.53 5.05
C ASN A 11 -3.16 -6.04 4.99
N PRO A 12 -4.41 -5.69 4.61
CA PRO A 12 -4.86 -4.31 4.51
C PRO A 12 -4.73 -3.50 5.81
N SER A 13 -4.84 -4.13 6.98
CA SER A 13 -4.79 -3.45 8.27
C SER A 13 -3.38 -2.95 8.60
N THR A 14 -2.36 -3.79 8.40
CA THR A 14 -0.96 -3.37 8.61
C THR A 14 -0.51 -2.41 7.52
N LEU A 15 -0.98 -2.59 6.28
CA LEU A 15 -0.74 -1.65 5.18
C LEU A 15 -1.26 -0.25 5.55
N ALA A 16 -2.50 -0.12 6.02
CA ALA A 16 -3.07 1.17 6.39
C ALA A 16 -2.28 1.90 7.48
N ARG A 17 -1.79 1.17 8.51
CA ARG A 17 -0.92 1.71 9.55
C ARG A 17 0.37 2.27 8.97
N ASP A 18 1.04 1.50 8.12
CA ASP A 18 2.33 1.86 7.54
C ASP A 18 2.19 3.02 6.56
N LEU A 19 1.12 3.06 5.76
CA LEU A 19 0.79 4.20 4.89
C LEU A 19 0.54 5.47 5.72
N GLY A 20 -0.12 5.37 6.87
CA GLY A 20 -0.29 6.49 7.79
C GLY A 20 1.05 7.11 8.21
N TYR A 21 2.01 6.26 8.61
CA TYR A 21 3.36 6.70 8.93
C TYR A 21 4.07 7.35 7.74
N LEU A 22 3.98 6.78 6.54
CA LEU A 22 4.62 7.36 5.35
C LEU A 22 4.01 8.71 4.99
N VAL A 23 2.69 8.84 5.08
CA VAL A 23 1.99 10.11 4.80
C VAL A 23 2.40 11.20 5.79
N THR A 24 2.55 10.90 7.08
CA THR A 24 3.05 11.87 8.06
C THR A 24 4.49 12.29 7.82
N ASN A 25 5.27 11.48 7.09
CA ASN A 25 6.67 11.73 6.75
C ASN A 25 6.87 12.33 5.34
N GLY A 26 5.83 12.92 4.75
CA GLY A 26 5.94 13.66 3.49
C GLY A 26 5.76 12.83 2.22
N PHE A 27 5.23 11.61 2.34
CA PHE A 27 4.78 10.84 1.18
C PHE A 27 3.28 11.04 0.91
N LYS A 28 2.85 10.68 -0.29
CA LYS A 28 1.45 10.67 -0.71
C LYS A 28 1.14 9.37 -1.43
N VAL A 29 0.04 8.74 -1.02
CA VAL A 29 -0.54 7.61 -1.73
C VAL A 29 -1.20 8.12 -3.00
N GLN A 30 -0.81 7.58 -4.15
CA GLN A 30 -1.34 7.96 -5.46
C GLN A 30 -2.41 6.96 -5.94
N GLU A 31 -2.13 5.67 -5.77
CA GLU A 31 -2.99 4.59 -6.28
C GLU A 31 -2.93 3.38 -5.36
N VAL A 32 -4.05 2.67 -5.24
CA VAL A 32 -4.17 1.39 -4.53
C VAL A 32 -4.92 0.41 -5.43
N GLN A 33 -4.30 -0.72 -5.73
CA GLN A 33 -4.88 -1.80 -6.51
C GLN A 33 -4.97 -3.08 -5.66
N PRO A 34 -6.18 -3.46 -5.19
CA PRO A 34 -6.42 -4.79 -4.64
C PRO A 34 -6.30 -5.86 -5.73
N VAL A 35 -5.72 -7.01 -5.39
CA VAL A 35 -5.52 -8.15 -6.28
C VAL A 35 -6.03 -9.41 -5.57
N ASP A 36 -6.96 -10.11 -6.21
CA ASP A 36 -7.38 -11.43 -5.76
C ASP A 36 -6.37 -12.48 -6.26
N MET A 37 -5.36 -12.76 -5.45
CA MET A 37 -4.41 -13.85 -5.68
C MET A 37 -4.90 -15.20 -5.14
N PHE A 38 -5.93 -15.19 -4.29
CA PHE A 38 -6.43 -16.38 -3.61
C PHE A 38 -7.96 -16.44 -3.69
N PRO A 39 -8.51 -16.80 -4.87
CA PRO A 39 -9.95 -16.87 -5.06
C PRO A 39 -10.62 -17.79 -4.05
N HIS A 40 -11.84 -17.44 -3.65
CA HIS A 40 -12.64 -18.15 -2.64
C HIS A 40 -12.04 -18.13 -1.21
N THR A 41 -11.10 -17.23 -0.94
CA THR A 41 -10.62 -16.97 0.42
C THR A 41 -10.95 -15.53 0.85
N ALA A 42 -10.73 -15.23 2.13
CA ALA A 42 -10.83 -13.85 2.63
C ALA A 42 -9.54 -13.03 2.42
N HIS A 43 -8.50 -13.61 1.81
CA HIS A 43 -7.23 -12.91 1.59
C HIS A 43 -7.34 -11.89 0.47
N VAL A 44 -6.71 -10.75 0.65
CA VAL A 44 -6.62 -9.68 -0.34
C VAL A 44 -5.20 -9.18 -0.36
N GLU A 45 -4.55 -9.28 -1.52
CA GLU A 45 -3.28 -8.63 -1.77
C GLU A 45 -3.54 -7.20 -2.24
N CYS A 46 -2.69 -6.26 -1.87
CA CYS A 46 -2.79 -4.87 -2.27
C CYS A 46 -1.45 -4.41 -2.82
N VAL A 47 -1.47 -3.71 -3.95
CA VAL A 47 -0.33 -2.98 -4.51
C VAL A 47 -0.61 -1.49 -4.38
N VAL A 48 0.32 -0.73 -3.81
CA VAL A 48 0.16 0.70 -3.55
C VAL A 48 1.29 1.48 -4.18
N LEU A 49 0.94 2.46 -5.00
CA LEU A 49 1.87 3.47 -5.51
C LEU A 49 1.93 4.64 -4.53
N ILE A 50 3.12 4.94 -4.05
CA ILE A 50 3.41 6.03 -3.13
C ILE A 50 4.49 6.91 -3.76
N GLU A 51 4.29 8.22 -3.75
CA GLU A 51 5.27 9.19 -4.24
C GLU A 51 5.53 10.25 -3.18
N ARG A 52 6.73 10.83 -3.21
CA ARG A 52 7.09 11.93 -2.32
C ARG A 52 6.34 13.21 -2.73
N LYS A 53 5.87 13.99 -1.75
CA LYS A 53 5.31 15.34 -1.99
C LYS A 53 6.39 16.38 -2.21
#